data_AF-A0A937P5K0-F1
#
_entry.id   AF-A0A937P5K0-F1
#
_cell.length_a   1.000
_cell.length_b   1.000
_cell.length_c   1.000
_cell.angle_alpha   90.00
_cell.angle_beta   90.00
_cell.angle_gamma   90.00
#
_symmetry.space_group_name_H-M   'P 1'
#
loop_
_entity.id
_entity.type
_entity.pdbx_description
1 polymer ?
#
loop_
_entity_poly.entity_id
_entity_poly.type
_entity_poly.pdbx_seq_one_letter_code
_entity_poly.pdbx_strand_id
1 'polypeptide(L)'
;MKITIGFLSAFALADDIEKADVFSSYDSHSIDVELIDNEIVTNPYSESWIFFSDDSPFASWYHSSRLIFVDAQNGNYSISYVEIFPKNFKSDYEEISLADRPDPLAMESTAFVPDPEKVVSNYNYALIV
;
A
#
# COMPACT_ATOMS: atom_id res chain seq x y z
N MET A 1 4.08 40.14 0.12
CA MET A 1 3.16 39.16 -0.50
C MET A 1 3.29 37.88 0.31
N LYS A 2 2.26 37.51 1.08
CA LYS A 2 2.25 36.31 1.93
C LYS A 2 1.77 35.15 1.06
N ILE A 3 2.61 34.15 0.85
CA ILE A 3 2.24 32.92 0.14
C ILE A 3 1.58 32.02 1.17
N THR A 4 0.26 31.90 1.10
CA THR A 4 -0.50 30.91 1.85
C THR A 4 -0.48 29.62 1.03
N ILE A 5 0.29 28.64 1.49
CA ILE A 5 0.30 27.28 0.92
C ILE A 5 -1.03 26.63 1.34
N GLY A 6 -1.87 26.29 0.36
CA GLY A 6 -3.19 25.71 0.59
C GLY A 6 -3.08 24.29 1.14
N PHE A 7 -3.40 24.13 2.42
CA PHE A 7 -3.45 22.88 3.18
C PHE A 7 -4.58 21.91 2.76
N LEU A 8 -5.05 21.93 1.51
CA LEU A 8 -6.23 21.15 1.09
C LEU A 8 -5.92 19.83 0.40
N SER A 9 -4.66 19.53 0.06
CA SER A 9 -4.27 18.25 -0.57
C SER A 9 -3.65 17.22 0.39
N ALA A 10 -3.22 17.62 1.60
CA ALA A 10 -2.59 16.70 2.56
C ALA A 10 -3.61 15.85 3.34
N PHE A 11 -4.82 16.35 3.58
CA PHE A 11 -5.81 15.64 4.41
C PHE A 11 -6.53 14.49 3.69
N ALA A 12 -6.70 14.58 2.37
CA ALA A 12 -7.27 13.47 1.59
C ALA A 12 -6.27 12.31 1.41
N LEU A 13 -4.96 12.58 1.52
CA LEU A 13 -3.95 11.53 1.61
C LEU A 13 -3.90 10.92 3.03
N ALA A 14 -3.97 11.74 4.09
CA ALA A 14 -3.71 11.30 5.45
C ALA A 14 -4.68 10.21 5.99
N ASP A 15 -5.99 10.32 5.73
CA ASP A 15 -6.98 9.37 6.27
C ASP A 15 -6.92 7.98 5.59
N ASP A 16 -6.52 7.91 4.32
CA ASP A 16 -6.31 6.64 3.61
C ASP A 16 -4.91 6.05 3.88
N ILE A 17 -3.92 6.89 4.22
CA ILE A 17 -2.55 6.47 4.56
C ILE A 17 -2.52 5.63 5.85
N GLU A 18 -3.41 5.87 6.82
CA GLU A 18 -3.42 5.09 8.07
C GLU A 18 -3.68 3.58 7.84
N LYS A 19 -4.04 3.18 6.62
CA LYS A 19 -4.24 1.78 6.23
C LYS A 19 -3.39 1.34 5.04
N ALA A 20 -2.54 2.21 4.50
CA ALA A 20 -1.74 1.92 3.34
C ALA A 20 -0.28 1.64 3.72
N ASP A 21 0.38 0.77 2.95
CA ASP A 21 1.83 0.73 2.95
C ASP A 21 2.35 1.67 1.86
N VAL A 22 3.28 2.54 2.24
CA VAL A 22 3.86 3.55 1.35
C VAL A 22 5.35 3.34 1.26
N PHE A 23 5.83 3.35 0.03
CA PHE A 23 7.21 3.13 -0.30
C PHE A 23 7.69 4.16 -1.32
N SER A 24 8.95 4.53 -1.25
CA SER A 24 9.59 5.50 -2.14
C SER A 24 10.71 4.85 -2.92
N SER A 25 10.91 5.26 -4.17
CA SER A 25 12.13 4.91 -4.90
C SER A 25 13.36 5.53 -4.20
N TYR A 26 14.51 4.84 -4.29
CA TYR A 26 15.77 5.34 -3.72
C TYR A 26 16.31 6.60 -4.41
N ASP A 27 16.05 6.70 -5.72
CA ASP A 27 16.50 7.78 -6.58
C ASP A 27 15.33 8.30 -7.44
N SER A 28 15.54 9.44 -8.09
CA SER A 28 14.67 9.88 -9.17
C SER A 28 14.96 9.10 -10.45
N HIS A 29 13.91 8.87 -11.24
CA HIS A 29 13.95 8.01 -12.41
C HIS A 29 13.34 8.68 -13.63
N SER A 30 13.95 8.46 -14.79
CA SER A 30 13.42 8.84 -16.12
C SER A 30 12.81 7.65 -16.85
N ILE A 31 12.55 6.55 -16.15
CA ILE A 31 12.05 5.30 -16.73
C ILE A 31 10.59 5.09 -16.36
N ASP A 32 9.92 4.30 -17.19
CA ASP A 32 8.59 3.76 -16.90
C ASP A 32 8.68 2.65 -15.85
N VAL A 33 7.57 2.38 -15.18
CA VAL A 33 7.47 1.33 -14.17
C VAL A 33 6.88 0.07 -14.80
N GLU A 34 7.60 -1.04 -14.73
CA GLU A 34 7.09 -2.35 -15.10
C GLU A 34 6.44 -3.03 -13.87
N LEU A 35 5.20 -3.47 -14.02
CA LEU A 35 4.47 -4.23 -13.01
C LEU A 35 4.82 -5.73 -13.11
N ILE A 36 4.52 -6.51 -12.07
CA ILE A 36 4.90 -7.95 -12.05
C ILE A 36 4.23 -8.79 -13.15
N ASP A 37 3.10 -8.34 -13.70
CA ASP A 37 2.42 -8.95 -14.84
C ASP A 37 2.95 -8.46 -16.21
N ASN A 38 4.01 -7.64 -16.20
CA ASN A 38 4.64 -6.98 -17.35
C ASN A 38 3.80 -5.87 -18.00
N GLU A 39 2.74 -5.37 -17.33
CA GLU A 39 2.16 -4.08 -17.70
C GLU A 39 3.19 -2.95 -17.47
N ILE A 40 3.16 -1.93 -18.33
CA ILE A 40 4.04 -0.77 -18.24
C ILE A 40 3.21 0.46 -17.90
N VAL A 41 3.56 1.11 -16.79
CA VAL A 41 3.00 2.40 -16.40
C VAL A 41 3.96 3.51 -16.80
N THR A 42 3.53 4.34 -17.75
CA THR A 42 4.35 5.42 -18.29
C THR A 42 4.60 6.51 -17.25
N ASN A 43 5.87 6.90 -17.10
CA ASN A 43 6.27 8.05 -16.33
C ASN A 43 5.99 9.33 -17.13
N PRO A 44 5.09 10.23 -16.66
CA PRO A 44 4.71 11.40 -17.42
C PRO A 44 5.75 12.53 -17.38
N TYR A 45 6.82 12.37 -16.59
CA TYR A 45 7.87 13.36 -16.40
C TYR A 45 9.20 12.90 -16.98
N SER A 46 10.08 13.86 -17.29
CA SER A 46 11.45 13.55 -17.72
C SER A 46 12.28 12.90 -16.61
N GLU A 47 11.96 13.21 -15.36
CA GLU A 47 12.57 12.65 -14.16
C GLU A 47 11.60 12.80 -12.99
N SER A 48 11.35 11.73 -12.24
CA SER A 48 10.44 11.76 -11.09
C SER A 48 10.86 10.84 -9.96
N TRP A 49 10.53 11.24 -8.74
CA TRP A 49 10.46 10.33 -7.60
C TRP A 49 9.20 9.50 -7.72
N ILE A 50 9.30 8.20 -7.47
CA ILE A 50 8.18 7.27 -7.63
C ILE A 50 7.80 6.74 -6.27
N PHE A 51 6.54 6.91 -5.89
CA PHE A 51 5.99 6.30 -4.69
C PHE A 51 5.01 5.20 -5.09
N PHE A 52 5.13 4.07 -4.42
CA PHE A 52 4.15 3.00 -4.49
C PHE A 52 3.33 3.02 -3.19
N SER A 53 2.01 3.04 -3.33
CA SER A 53 1.06 2.93 -2.22
C SER A 53 0.24 1.66 -2.43
N ASP A 54 0.37 0.74 -1.50
CA ASP A 54 -0.54 -0.39 -1.35
C ASP A 54 -1.69 0.06 -0.43
N ASP A 55 -2.87 0.30 -0.99
CA ASP A 55 -4.02 0.81 -0.25
C ASP A 55 -4.79 -0.30 0.49
N SER A 56 -4.36 -1.56 0.36
CA SER A 56 -4.98 -2.72 0.99
C SER A 56 -3.94 -3.81 1.30
N PRO A 57 -2.96 -3.52 2.18
CA PRO A 57 -1.78 -4.38 2.40
C PRO A 57 -2.08 -5.73 3.05
N PHE A 58 -3.31 -5.94 3.49
CA PHE A 58 -3.81 -7.20 4.04
C PHE A 58 -4.55 -8.06 3.02
N ALA A 59 -4.77 -7.56 1.80
CA ALA A 59 -5.32 -8.34 0.70
C ALA A 59 -4.22 -9.21 0.07
N SER A 60 -4.59 -10.40 -0.40
CA SER A 60 -3.62 -11.40 -0.86
C SER A 60 -3.31 -11.35 -2.36
N TRP A 61 -4.11 -10.61 -3.14
CA TRP A 61 -4.17 -10.66 -4.62
C TRP A 61 -4.20 -9.26 -5.24
N TYR A 62 -4.70 -9.12 -6.47
CA TYR A 62 -5.02 -7.84 -7.09
C TYR A 62 -5.89 -6.99 -6.16
N HIS A 63 -5.38 -5.81 -5.79
CA HIS A 63 -6.08 -4.86 -4.94
C HIS A 63 -5.67 -3.43 -5.32
N SER A 64 -6.53 -2.47 -4.99
CA SER A 64 -6.27 -1.07 -5.28
C SER A 64 -4.92 -0.64 -4.73
N SER A 65 -4.09 -0.14 -5.63
CA SER A 65 -2.77 0.39 -5.36
C SER A 65 -2.55 1.62 -6.24
N ARG A 66 -1.54 2.41 -5.91
CA ARG A 66 -1.22 3.65 -6.65
C ARG A 66 0.27 3.76 -6.90
N LEU A 67 0.60 4.20 -8.10
CA LEU A 67 1.90 4.78 -8.41
C LEU A 67 1.76 6.30 -8.47
N ILE A 68 2.57 6.98 -7.68
CA ILE A 68 2.57 8.44 -7.60
C ILE A 68 3.92 8.90 -8.14
N PHE A 69 3.89 9.59 -9.28
CA PHE A 69 5.07 10.18 -9.90
C PHE A 69 5.14 11.64 -9.45
N VAL A 70 6.24 12.03 -8.82
CA VAL A 70 6.50 13.42 -8.40
C VAL A 70 7.65 13.97 -9.22
N ASP A 71 7.38 14.97 -10.05
CA ASP A 71 8.34 15.67 -10.90
C ASP A 71 9.51 16.21 -10.06
N ALA A 72 10.72 15.74 -10.37
CA ALA A 72 11.93 16.11 -9.64
C ALA A 72 12.29 17.61 -9.76
N GLN A 73 11.78 18.30 -10.79
CA GLN A 73 12.11 19.71 -11.05
C GLN A 73 11.22 20.69 -10.28
N ASN A 74 9.94 20.36 -10.12
CA ASN A 74 8.94 21.32 -9.62
C ASN A 74 7.97 20.76 -8.58
N GLY A 75 8.02 19.44 -8.29
CA GLY A 75 7.17 18.80 -7.30
C GLY A 75 5.71 18.60 -7.72
N ASN A 76 5.35 18.86 -8.98
CA ASN A 76 4.05 18.46 -9.53
C ASN A 76 3.95 16.94 -9.51
N TYR A 77 2.72 16.41 -9.39
CA TYR A 77 2.54 14.97 -9.29
C TYR A 77 1.42 14.44 -10.19
N SER A 78 1.58 13.19 -10.61
CA SER A 78 0.58 12.41 -11.34
C SER A 78 0.36 11.08 -10.61
N ILE A 79 -0.86 10.56 -10.67
CA ILE A 79 -1.22 9.30 -10.04
C ILE A 79 -1.70 8.33 -11.11
N SER A 80 -1.16 7.12 -11.10
CA SER A 80 -1.66 5.98 -11.86
C SER A 80 -2.23 4.96 -10.88
N TYR A 81 -3.50 4.62 -11.05
CA TYR A 81 -4.15 3.56 -10.28
C TYR A 81 -3.77 2.22 -10.91
N VAL A 82 -3.25 1.31 -10.09
CA VAL A 82 -2.82 -0.02 -10.49
C VAL A 82 -3.40 -1.03 -9.51
N GLU A 83 -3.41 -2.30 -9.89
CA GLU A 83 -3.91 -3.36 -9.02
C GLU A 83 -2.80 -4.31 -8.54
N ILE A 84 -1.56 -4.08 -8.98
CA ILE A 84 -0.42 -4.94 -8.68
C ILE A 84 0.86 -4.12 -8.51
N PHE A 85 1.80 -4.67 -7.74
CA PHE A 85 3.03 -3.99 -7.34
C PHE A 85 4.10 -3.98 -8.46
N PRO A 86 5.07 -3.03 -8.40
CA PRO A 86 6.19 -2.99 -9.33
C PRO A 86 7.05 -4.26 -9.30
N LYS A 87 7.52 -4.73 -10.45
CA LYS A 87 8.28 -5.98 -10.59
C LYS A 87 9.52 -6.06 -9.70
N ASN A 88 10.24 -4.95 -9.56
CA ASN A 88 11.47 -4.83 -8.78
C ASN A 88 11.26 -4.08 -7.46
N PHE A 89 10.01 -4.03 -6.98
CA PHE A 89 9.62 -3.24 -5.84
C PHE A 89 10.51 -3.42 -4.59
N LYS A 90 10.91 -4.66 -4.27
CA LYS A 90 11.76 -4.96 -3.11
C LYS A 90 13.20 -4.47 -3.22
N SER A 91 13.72 -4.29 -4.43
CA SER A 91 15.10 -3.83 -4.64
C SER A 91 15.20 -2.33 -4.91
N ASP A 92 14.12 -1.74 -5.43
CA ASP A 92 14.15 -0.38 -5.99
C ASP A 92 13.48 0.65 -5.07
N TYR A 93 12.79 0.19 -4.02
CA TYR A 93 12.05 1.03 -3.10
C TYR A 93 12.46 0.80 -1.64
N GLU A 94 12.27 1.84 -0.83
CA GLU A 94 12.35 1.82 0.62
C GLU A 94 10.98 2.04 1.27
N GLU A 95 10.81 1.48 2.47
CA GLU A 95 9.63 1.66 3.31
C GLU A 95 9.61 3.06 3.92
N ILE A 96 8.52 3.79 3.68
CA ILE A 96 8.29 5.12 4.27
C ILE A 96 7.30 5.01 5.43
N SER A 97 6.22 4.27 5.23
CA SER A 97 5.15 4.08 6.20
C SER A 97 4.48 2.74 5.97
N LEU A 98 4.14 2.05 7.05
CA LEU A 98 3.42 0.78 7.00
C LEU A 98 2.16 0.89 7.84
N ALA A 99 1.07 0.35 7.35
CA ALA A 99 -0.16 0.21 8.14
C ALA A 99 0.08 -0.68 9.37
N ASP A 100 -0.57 -0.37 10.49
CA ASP A 100 -0.45 -1.18 11.71
C ASP A 100 -0.86 -2.62 11.45
N ARG A 101 0.09 -3.55 11.57
CA ARG A 101 -0.17 -4.98 11.41
C ARG A 101 -0.91 -5.51 12.65
N PRO A 102 -1.98 -6.30 12.50
CA PRO A 102 -2.60 -6.94 13.66
C PRO A 102 -1.58 -7.86 14.34
N ASP A 103 -1.43 -7.72 15.65
CA ASP A 103 -0.57 -8.59 16.45
C ASP A 103 -1.13 -10.04 16.39
N PRO A 104 -0.37 -11.01 15.85
CA PRO A 104 -0.81 -12.40 15.79
C PRO A 104 -1.20 -12.96 17.16
N LEU A 105 -0.57 -12.48 18.23
CA LEU A 105 -0.84 -12.91 19.61
C LEU A 105 -2.08 -12.23 20.22
N ALA A 106 -2.49 -11.06 19.72
CA ALA A 106 -3.73 -10.42 20.16
C ALA A 106 -4.97 -11.10 19.58
N MET A 107 -4.85 -11.74 18.41
CA MET A 107 -5.95 -12.48 17.78
C MET A 107 -6.32 -13.78 18.53
N GLU A 108 -5.39 -14.39 19.27
CA GLU A 108 -5.68 -15.61 20.05
C GLU A 108 -6.55 -15.37 21.30
N SER A 109 -6.69 -14.12 21.78
CA SER A 109 -7.45 -13.85 23.02
C SER A 109 -8.97 -13.79 22.85
N THR A 110 -9.47 -13.89 21.61
CA THR A 110 -10.91 -14.13 21.35
C THR A 110 -11.24 -15.61 21.21
N ALA A 111 -10.37 -16.49 21.72
CA ALA A 111 -10.70 -17.89 21.94
C ALA A 111 -12.12 -17.96 22.50
N PHE A 112 -13.02 -18.43 21.65
CA PHE A 112 -14.40 -18.75 21.97
C PHE A 112 -14.36 -19.46 23.32
N VAL A 113 -14.84 -18.81 24.37
CA VAL A 113 -15.19 -19.53 25.58
C VAL A 113 -16.49 -20.22 25.18
N PRO A 114 -16.49 -21.52 24.82
CA PRO A 114 -17.75 -22.20 24.67
C PRO A 114 -18.50 -22.01 25.98
N ASP A 115 -19.67 -21.38 25.91
CA ASP A 115 -20.65 -21.54 26.96
C ASP A 115 -20.78 -23.06 27.19
N PRO A 116 -20.37 -23.59 28.35
CA PRO A 116 -20.37 -25.03 28.58
C PRO A 116 -21.79 -25.63 28.48
N GLU A 117 -22.84 -24.79 28.43
CA GLU A 117 -24.22 -25.20 28.24
C GLU A 117 -24.68 -25.23 26.75
N LYS A 118 -23.85 -24.79 25.79
CA LYS A 118 -24.22 -24.71 24.35
C LYS A 118 -23.29 -25.46 23.39
N VAL A 119 -22.56 -26.46 23.85
CA VAL A 119 -21.82 -27.37 22.95
C VAL A 119 -22.82 -28.32 22.26
N VAL A 120 -23.52 -27.81 21.25
CA VAL A 120 -24.08 -28.67 20.21
C VAL A 120 -22.98 -28.82 19.17
N SER A 121 -22.38 -30.01 19.12
CA SER A 121 -21.31 -30.40 18.20
C SER A 121 -21.68 -30.06 16.76
N ASN A 122 -20.79 -29.41 16.01
CA ASN A 122 -20.47 -29.70 14.61
C ASN A 122 -19.53 -28.65 14.03
N TYR A 123 -18.24 -28.71 14.35
CA TYR A 123 -17.24 -28.14 13.44
C TYR A 123 -16.02 -29.06 13.35
N ASN A 124 -15.95 -29.79 12.24
CA ASN A 124 -14.75 -30.45 11.77
C ASN A 124 -13.92 -29.39 11.02
N TYR A 125 -12.79 -28.96 11.58
CA TYR A 125 -11.76 -28.29 10.80
C TYR A 125 -10.63 -29.29 10.58
N ALA A 126 -10.40 -29.66 9.32
CA ALA A 126 -9.25 -30.45 8.94
C ALA A 126 -8.07 -29.49 8.72
N LEU A 127 -7.00 -29.68 9.51
CA LEU A 127 -5.69 -29.09 9.25
C LEU A 127 -5.05 -29.92 8.13
N ILE A 128 -4.81 -29.32 6.96
CA ILE A 128 -3.97 -29.92 5.93
C ILE A 128 -2.55 -29.39 6.16
N VAL A 129 -1.65 -30.31 6.46
CA VAL A 129 -0.20 -30.09 6.65
C VAL A 129 0.54 -30.27 5.32
#